data_AF-A0A424IGW6-F1
#
_entry.id   AF-A0A424IGW6-F1
#
_cell.length_a   1.000
_cell.length_b   1.000
_cell.length_c   1.000
_cell.angle_alpha   90.00
_cell.angle_beta   90.00
_cell.angle_gamma   90.00
#
_symmetry.space_group_name_H-M   'P 1'
#
loop_
_entity.id
_entity.type
_entity.pdbx_description
1 polymer ?
#
loop_
_entity_poly.entity_id
_entity_poly.type
_entity_poly.pdbx_seq_one_letter_code
_entity_poly.pdbx_strand_id
1 'polypeptide(L)'
;MRRFTLIALSATTFATLSVIAPAGSPPAAKGHDAFIEGLREGNEPGAKSVSGIRTLSPVVSRFKGWFIDVTDRAKASKVGDVETADGISLASKALDSSGWQFVETENGYLVRAAGGKFRGWVIARDDQAKTRPEGPNLTVTPALRLAKRITDNCHWKLILTERGLVLEALSGKYKGWFWDFGGGDPSHQESGREVSINVLLAEKVVAGSYFAVRPAK
;
A
#
# COMPACT_ATOMS: atom_id res chain seq x y z
N MET A 1 -15.02 8.17 -72.20
CA MET A 1 -13.67 8.24 -71.59
C MET A 1 -13.59 9.48 -70.69
N ARG A 2 -13.68 9.30 -69.36
CA ARG A 2 -13.29 10.32 -68.37
C ARG A 2 -12.81 9.56 -67.14
N ARG A 3 -11.54 9.74 -66.81
CA ARG A 3 -10.82 9.06 -65.73
C ARG A 3 -11.28 9.64 -64.39
N PHE A 4 -11.78 8.79 -63.49
CA PHE A 4 -11.96 9.14 -62.09
C PHE A 4 -10.64 8.87 -61.36
N THR A 5 -9.96 9.93 -60.95
CA THR A 5 -8.75 9.83 -60.13
C THR A 5 -9.17 9.67 -58.67
N LEU A 6 -8.77 8.54 -58.09
CA LEU A 6 -8.85 8.20 -56.67
C LEU A 6 -7.92 9.14 -55.87
N ILE A 7 -8.41 9.78 -54.81
CA ILE A 7 -7.56 10.36 -53.77
C ILE A 7 -7.88 9.61 -52.48
N ALA A 8 -7.03 8.64 -52.14
CA ALA A 8 -7.05 7.99 -50.84
C ALA A 8 -6.36 8.93 -49.84
N LEU A 9 -7.14 9.52 -48.92
CA LEU A 9 -6.62 10.33 -47.83
C LEU A 9 -6.21 9.41 -46.68
N SER A 10 -4.96 8.97 -46.68
CA SER A 10 -4.36 8.18 -45.61
C SER A 10 -4.11 9.09 -44.40
N ALA A 11 -5.08 9.20 -43.49
CA ALA A 11 -4.87 9.84 -42.20
C ALA A 11 -4.13 8.87 -41.27
N THR A 12 -2.81 9.01 -41.18
CA THR A 12 -1.98 8.39 -40.15
C THR A 12 -2.31 9.04 -38.80
N THR A 13 -3.18 8.42 -38.02
CA THR A 13 -3.33 8.75 -36.60
C THR A 13 -2.06 8.32 -35.87
N PHE A 14 -1.19 9.29 -35.59
CA PHE A 14 -0.12 9.15 -34.62
C PHE A 14 -0.75 8.84 -33.26
N ALA A 15 -0.71 7.57 -32.84
CA ALA A 15 -0.95 7.19 -31.47
C ALA A 15 0.21 7.76 -30.63
N THR A 16 -0.01 8.89 -29.99
CA THR A 16 0.86 9.33 -28.90
C THR A 16 0.66 8.35 -27.76
N LEU A 17 1.53 7.35 -27.70
CA LEU A 17 1.83 6.61 -26.49
C LEU A 17 2.32 7.65 -25.47
N SER A 18 1.38 8.22 -24.71
CA SER A 18 1.69 8.94 -23.49
C SER A 18 2.24 7.89 -22.54
N VAL A 19 3.55 7.68 -22.60
CA VAL A 19 4.29 7.04 -21.53
C VAL A 19 4.12 7.98 -20.34
N ILE A 20 3.10 7.71 -19.54
CA ILE A 20 2.92 8.37 -18.25
C ILE A 20 4.16 7.98 -17.45
N ALA A 21 5.13 8.89 -17.40
CA ALA A 21 6.25 8.73 -16.49
C ALA A 21 5.64 8.55 -15.09
N PRO A 22 6.02 7.51 -14.33
CA PRO A 22 5.53 7.35 -12.98
C PRO A 22 5.83 8.64 -12.22
N ALA A 23 4.82 9.16 -11.51
CA ALA A 23 5.03 10.26 -10.59
C ALA A 23 6.15 9.84 -9.63
N GLY A 24 7.28 10.53 -9.65
CA GLY A 24 8.43 10.17 -8.82
C GLY A 24 8.06 10.15 -7.34
N SER A 25 8.88 9.49 -6.52
CA SER A 25 8.72 9.48 -5.05
C SER A 25 8.47 10.91 -4.54
N PRO A 26 7.52 11.12 -3.60
CA PRO A 26 7.34 12.43 -2.98
C PRO A 26 8.63 12.87 -2.26
N PRO A 27 8.89 14.18 -2.15
CA PRO A 27 10.03 14.67 -1.40
C PRO A 27 9.89 14.29 0.08
N ALA A 28 11.00 13.87 0.67
CA ALA A 28 11.08 13.64 2.11
C ALA A 28 11.04 14.97 2.87
N ALA A 29 10.34 15.00 4.00
CA ALA A 29 10.29 16.16 4.87
C ALA A 29 11.53 16.31 5.74
N LYS A 30 11.73 17.51 6.28
CA LYS A 30 12.71 17.75 7.35
C LYS A 30 12.36 16.86 8.55
N GLY A 31 13.30 16.01 8.96
CA GLY A 31 13.10 15.02 10.02
C GLY A 31 12.88 13.59 9.54
N HIS A 32 12.92 13.33 8.23
CA HIS A 32 12.87 11.98 7.67
C HIS A 32 13.89 11.03 8.30
N ASP A 33 15.17 11.41 8.33
CA ASP A 33 16.24 10.54 8.85
C ASP A 33 16.06 10.25 10.34
N ALA A 34 15.67 11.27 11.12
CA ALA A 34 15.37 11.11 12.54
C ALA A 34 14.17 10.19 12.79
N PHE A 35 13.15 10.25 11.92
CA PHE A 35 12.02 9.34 11.97
C PHE A 35 12.45 7.90 11.68
N ILE A 36 13.27 7.69 10.65
CA ILE A 36 13.81 6.37 10.30
C ILE A 36 14.64 5.82 11.46
N GLU A 37 15.53 6.63 12.04
CA GLU A 37 16.33 6.24 13.20
C GLU A 37 15.45 5.90 14.41
N GLY A 38 14.37 6.65 14.64
CA GLY A 38 13.38 6.36 15.69
C GLY A 38 12.57 5.07 15.49
N LEU A 39 12.69 4.39 14.34
CA LEU A 39 12.14 3.05 14.15
C LEU A 39 13.13 1.95 14.55
N ARG A 40 14.41 2.25 14.79
CA ARG A 40 15.46 1.27 15.11
C ARG A 40 15.53 0.98 16.61
N GLU A 41 14.51 0.33 17.15
CA GLU A 41 14.37 0.13 18.60
C GLU A 41 14.87 -1.23 19.11
N GLY A 42 14.98 -2.23 18.23
CA GLY A 42 15.45 -3.57 18.58
C GLY A 42 16.08 -4.30 17.41
N ASN A 43 16.66 -5.47 17.70
CA ASN A 43 17.34 -6.32 16.73
C ASN A 43 16.76 -7.74 16.77
N GLU A 44 16.66 -8.38 15.61
CA GLU A 44 16.28 -9.79 15.48
C GLU A 44 17.07 -10.45 14.34
N PRO A 45 17.25 -11.79 14.34
CA PRO A 45 17.95 -12.49 13.26
C PRO A 45 17.30 -12.22 11.89
N GLY A 46 18.10 -11.77 10.93
CA GLY A 46 17.66 -11.49 9.56
C GLY A 46 17.11 -10.08 9.32
N ALA A 47 17.06 -9.22 10.34
CA ALA A 47 16.72 -7.81 10.22
C ALA A 47 17.91 -6.91 10.61
N LYS A 48 18.02 -5.74 9.96
CA LYS A 48 18.94 -4.67 10.39
C LYS A 48 18.46 -4.02 11.68
N SER A 49 17.16 -3.82 11.79
CA SER A 49 16.49 -3.25 12.94
C SER A 49 14.99 -3.57 12.92
N VAL A 50 14.35 -3.44 14.07
CA VAL A 50 12.92 -3.65 14.25
C VAL A 50 12.36 -2.54 15.14
N SER A 51 11.23 -1.98 14.76
CA SER A 51 10.50 -1.06 15.62
C SER A 51 9.73 -1.80 16.72
N GLY A 52 9.50 -1.13 17.84
CA GLY A 52 8.39 -1.45 18.72
C GLY A 52 7.06 -1.38 17.97
N ILE A 53 5.99 -1.83 18.63
CA ILE A 53 4.67 -1.91 17.99
C ILE A 53 4.15 -0.50 17.69
N ARG A 54 3.65 -0.32 16.46
CA ARG A 54 3.09 0.92 15.94
C ARG A 54 1.66 0.71 15.47
N THR A 55 0.86 1.76 15.54
CA THR A 55 -0.38 1.88 14.77
C THR A 55 -0.17 2.83 13.60
N LEU A 56 -0.80 2.55 12.46
CA LEU A 56 -0.84 3.43 11.31
C LEU A 56 -2.26 3.96 11.13
N SER A 57 -2.43 5.27 11.02
CA SER A 57 -3.73 5.92 10.86
C SER A 57 -3.72 6.87 9.67
N PRO A 58 -4.67 6.79 8.72
CA PRO A 58 -4.78 7.78 7.65
C PRO A 58 -4.94 9.20 8.23
N VAL A 59 -4.36 10.21 7.58
CA VAL A 59 -4.38 11.59 8.09
C VAL A 59 -5.16 12.59 7.23
N VAL A 60 -5.35 12.29 5.94
CA VAL A 60 -6.01 13.19 4.98
C VAL A 60 -7.32 12.59 4.44
N SER A 61 -7.51 11.27 4.50
CA SER A 61 -8.72 10.63 3.98
C SER A 61 -9.91 10.75 4.93
N ARG A 62 -11.10 10.35 4.45
CA ARG A 62 -12.33 10.26 5.26
C ARG A 62 -12.20 9.34 6.49
N PHE A 63 -11.22 8.42 6.45
CA PHE A 63 -10.91 7.49 7.53
C PHE A 63 -9.88 8.05 8.51
N LYS A 64 -9.74 9.38 8.58
CA LYS A 64 -8.87 10.03 9.55
C LYS A 64 -9.18 9.54 10.97
N GLY A 65 -8.15 9.08 11.68
CA GLY A 65 -8.29 8.55 13.04
C GLY A 65 -8.68 7.07 13.11
N TRP A 66 -8.93 6.41 11.97
CA TRP A 66 -9.05 4.94 11.90
C TRP A 66 -7.66 4.33 11.80
N PHE A 67 -7.57 3.00 11.93
CA PHE A 67 -6.31 2.28 12.01
C PHE A 67 -6.22 1.24 10.91
N ILE A 68 -5.06 1.12 10.26
CA ILE A 68 -4.76 -0.04 9.41
C ILE A 68 -4.82 -1.28 10.27
N ASP A 69 -5.57 -2.27 9.82
CA ASP A 69 -6.01 -3.40 10.61
C ASP A 69 -6.09 -4.66 9.74
N VAL A 70 -6.38 -5.79 10.39
CA VAL A 70 -6.72 -7.04 9.71
C VAL A 70 -8.12 -7.47 10.15
N THR A 71 -9.05 -7.57 9.20
CA THR A 71 -10.43 -8.01 9.49
C THR A 71 -10.48 -9.45 10.00
N ASP A 72 -11.37 -9.74 10.94
CA ASP A 72 -11.67 -11.07 11.47
C ASP A 72 -12.20 -12.02 10.37
N ARG A 73 -12.75 -11.45 9.29
CA ARG A 73 -13.20 -12.20 8.10
C ARG A 73 -12.04 -12.71 7.25
N ALA A 74 -10.82 -12.23 7.47
CA ALA A 74 -9.65 -12.65 6.72
C ALA A 74 -9.38 -14.15 6.92
N LYS A 75 -9.19 -14.85 5.80
CA LYS A 75 -8.89 -16.29 5.78
C LYS A 75 -7.56 -16.51 5.09
N ALA A 76 -6.77 -17.39 5.67
CA ALA A 76 -5.57 -17.88 5.00
C ALA A 76 -5.96 -18.65 3.74
N SER A 77 -5.22 -18.42 2.67
CA SER A 77 -5.29 -19.05 1.37
C SER A 77 -3.87 -19.34 0.89
N LYS A 78 -3.73 -19.90 -0.31
CA LYS A 78 -2.42 -20.10 -0.95
C LYS A 78 -2.40 -19.43 -2.31
N VAL A 79 -1.29 -18.76 -2.60
CA VAL A 79 -0.95 -18.25 -3.93
C VAL A 79 0.41 -18.83 -4.28
N GLY A 80 0.41 -19.81 -5.18
CA GLY A 80 1.57 -20.69 -5.38
C GLY A 80 1.96 -21.37 -4.06
N ASP A 81 3.24 -21.27 -3.69
CA ASP A 81 3.80 -21.88 -2.47
C ASP A 81 3.80 -20.93 -1.25
N VAL A 82 3.15 -19.77 -1.35
CA VAL A 82 3.07 -18.79 -0.26
C VAL A 82 1.68 -18.85 0.36
N GLU A 83 1.62 -19.01 1.68
CA GLU A 83 0.38 -18.81 2.44
C GLU A 83 0.10 -17.31 2.54
N THR A 84 -1.08 -16.90 2.09
CA THR A 84 -1.51 -15.50 1.98
C THR A 84 -2.86 -15.29 2.65
N ALA A 85 -3.21 -14.05 2.97
CA ALA A 85 -4.56 -13.72 3.40
C ALA A 85 -4.96 -12.34 2.87
N ASP A 86 -6.08 -12.30 2.15
CA ASP A 86 -6.72 -11.04 1.79
C ASP A 86 -7.56 -10.61 2.98
N GLY A 87 -7.22 -9.45 3.56
CA GLY A 87 -7.77 -9.09 4.86
C GLY A 87 -7.28 -7.79 5.46
N ILE A 88 -6.43 -7.03 4.75
CA ILE A 88 -6.02 -5.72 5.22
C ILE A 88 -7.23 -4.80 5.14
N SER A 89 -7.50 -4.06 6.21
CA SER A 89 -8.66 -3.20 6.37
C SER A 89 -8.30 -1.91 7.10
N LEU A 90 -9.31 -1.06 7.29
CA LEU A 90 -9.33 0.04 8.24
C LEU A 90 -10.34 -0.26 9.32
N ALA A 91 -10.02 0.04 10.56
CA ALA A 91 -10.95 -0.05 11.68
C ALA A 91 -11.06 1.27 12.45
N SER A 92 -12.27 1.63 12.84
CA SER A 92 -12.57 2.84 13.64
C SER A 92 -11.96 2.84 15.04
N LYS A 93 -11.58 1.66 15.56
CA LYS A 93 -10.91 1.47 16.84
C LYS A 93 -9.76 0.48 16.68
N ALA A 94 -8.61 0.80 17.27
CA ALA A 94 -7.47 -0.08 17.31
C ALA A 94 -7.74 -1.27 18.24
N LEU A 95 -7.32 -2.46 17.80
CA LEU A 95 -7.18 -3.68 18.59
C LEU A 95 -5.78 -4.25 18.34
N ASP A 96 -5.46 -5.41 18.91
CA ASP A 96 -4.18 -6.11 18.68
C ASP A 96 -3.89 -6.34 17.19
N SER A 97 -4.93 -6.56 16.37
CA SER A 97 -4.85 -6.72 14.91
C SER A 97 -4.45 -5.44 14.16
N SER A 98 -4.48 -4.28 14.84
CA SER A 98 -4.09 -2.97 14.30
C SER A 98 -2.63 -2.61 14.62
N GLY A 99 -1.92 -3.50 15.30
CA GLY A 99 -0.51 -3.34 15.64
C GLY A 99 0.43 -3.83 14.53
N TRP A 100 1.43 -3.02 14.20
CA TRP A 100 2.39 -3.28 13.14
C TRP A 100 3.82 -3.01 13.63
N GLN A 101 4.80 -3.72 13.06
CA GLN A 101 6.22 -3.43 13.24
C GLN A 101 6.84 -3.12 11.88
N PHE A 102 7.76 -2.16 11.86
CA PHE A 102 8.63 -1.92 10.73
C PHE A 102 9.92 -2.72 10.94
N VAL A 103 10.21 -3.62 10.01
CA VAL A 103 11.41 -4.45 10.03
C VAL A 103 12.31 -3.98 8.89
N GLU A 104 13.47 -3.42 9.22
CA GLU A 104 14.44 -2.95 8.24
C GLU A 104 15.26 -4.14 7.70
N THR A 105 15.37 -4.25 6.38
CA THR A 105 16.15 -5.30 5.70
C THR A 105 17.14 -4.68 4.71
N GLU A 106 17.94 -5.51 4.04
CA GLU A 106 18.77 -5.06 2.92
C GLU A 106 17.95 -4.52 1.73
N ASN A 107 16.69 -4.96 1.59
CA ASN A 107 15.83 -4.65 0.44
C ASN A 107 14.77 -3.58 0.73
N GLY A 108 14.83 -2.93 1.91
CA GLY A 108 13.84 -1.95 2.37
C GLY A 108 13.12 -2.41 3.64
N TYR A 109 11.91 -1.91 3.87
CA TYR A 109 11.14 -2.21 5.07
C TYR A 109 10.05 -3.25 4.80
N LEU A 110 9.89 -4.18 5.72
CA LEU A 110 8.67 -4.99 5.85
C LEU A 110 7.72 -4.30 6.82
N VAL A 111 6.41 -4.44 6.59
CA VAL A 111 5.39 -4.06 7.57
C VAL A 111 4.75 -5.33 8.11
N ARG A 112 5.14 -5.72 9.32
CA ARG A 112 4.80 -7.00 9.95
C ARG A 112 3.67 -6.82 10.96
N ALA A 113 2.64 -7.67 10.90
CA ALA A 113 1.59 -7.70 11.90
C ALA A 113 2.18 -8.07 13.27
N ALA A 114 1.98 -7.20 14.26
CA ALA A 114 2.51 -7.36 15.62
C ALA A 114 1.59 -8.19 16.52
N GLY A 115 0.31 -8.30 16.18
CA GLY A 115 -0.72 -8.96 16.97
C GLY A 115 -1.83 -9.58 16.12
N GLY A 116 -2.86 -10.08 16.79
CA GLY A 116 -4.01 -10.74 16.17
C GLY A 116 -3.69 -12.09 15.51
N LYS A 117 -4.68 -12.61 14.77
CA LYS A 117 -4.66 -13.94 14.12
C LYS A 117 -3.48 -14.13 13.14
N PHE A 118 -3.00 -13.05 12.54
CA PHE A 118 -1.94 -13.07 11.53
C PHE A 118 -0.62 -12.49 12.06
N ARG A 119 -0.40 -12.48 13.37
CA ARG A 119 0.87 -12.07 13.97
C ARG A 119 2.06 -12.72 13.28
N GLY A 120 3.05 -11.90 12.93
CA GLY A 120 4.27 -12.31 12.21
C GLY A 120 4.16 -12.29 10.69
N TRP A 121 2.96 -12.16 10.12
CA TRP A 121 2.78 -12.04 8.67
C TRP A 121 3.10 -10.62 8.21
N VAL A 122 3.50 -10.46 6.95
CA VAL A 122 3.92 -9.18 6.38
C VAL A 122 2.96 -8.70 5.30
N ILE A 123 2.78 -7.39 5.18
CA ILE A 123 2.01 -6.80 4.08
C ILE A 123 2.81 -6.93 2.78
N ALA A 124 2.19 -7.58 1.80
CA ALA A 124 2.74 -7.89 0.50
C ALA A 124 1.83 -7.37 -0.62
N ARG A 125 2.42 -7.25 -1.81
CA ARG A 125 1.72 -6.94 -3.06
C ARG A 125 1.35 -8.21 -3.82
N ASP A 126 0.13 -8.24 -4.34
CA ASP A 126 -0.32 -9.16 -5.36
C ASP A 126 -0.08 -8.60 -6.76
N ASP A 127 1.03 -9.00 -7.38
CA ASP A 127 1.37 -8.58 -8.75
C ASP A 127 0.39 -9.11 -9.81
N GLN A 128 -0.44 -10.11 -9.47
CA GLN A 128 -1.48 -10.63 -10.36
C GLN A 128 -2.77 -9.82 -10.32
N ALA A 129 -2.94 -8.93 -9.34
CA ALA A 129 -4.12 -8.08 -9.24
C ALA A 129 -4.33 -7.27 -10.53
N LYS A 130 -5.57 -6.99 -10.90
CA LYS A 130 -5.90 -6.17 -12.06
C LYS A 130 -6.07 -4.71 -11.63
N THR A 131 -5.45 -3.82 -12.40
CA THR A 131 -5.62 -2.38 -12.24
C THR A 131 -7.01 -1.96 -12.74
N ARG A 132 -7.52 -0.88 -12.15
CA ARG A 132 -8.74 -0.21 -12.59
C ARG A 132 -8.59 1.31 -12.45
N PRO A 133 -9.28 2.12 -13.25
CA PRO A 133 -9.36 3.55 -13.01
C PRO A 133 -10.17 3.86 -11.74
N GLU A 134 -9.80 4.94 -11.07
CA GLU A 134 -10.48 5.57 -9.94
C GLU A 134 -10.67 7.06 -10.29
N GLY A 135 -11.72 7.36 -11.05
CA GLY A 135 -11.89 8.66 -11.69
C GLY A 135 -10.99 8.85 -12.92
N PRO A 136 -10.87 10.07 -13.46
CA PRO A 136 -10.28 10.30 -14.78
C PRO A 136 -8.74 10.23 -14.81
N ASN A 137 -8.08 10.44 -13.66
CA ASN A 137 -6.64 10.72 -13.60
C ASN A 137 -5.89 9.84 -12.61
N LEU A 138 -6.44 8.69 -12.23
CA LEU A 138 -5.85 7.82 -11.22
C LEU A 138 -6.13 6.36 -11.56
N THR A 139 -5.07 5.56 -11.58
CA THR A 139 -5.15 4.10 -11.61
C THR A 139 -4.87 3.52 -10.23
N VAL A 140 -5.70 2.58 -9.81
CA VAL A 140 -5.58 1.85 -8.53
C VAL A 140 -5.66 0.34 -8.76
N THR A 141 -5.26 -0.43 -7.76
CA THR A 141 -5.39 -1.89 -7.73
C THR A 141 -5.60 -2.38 -6.29
N PRO A 142 -6.50 -3.36 -6.03
CA PRO A 142 -6.66 -3.97 -4.72
C PRO A 142 -5.57 -5.03 -4.48
N ALA A 143 -4.30 -4.62 -4.50
CA ALA A 143 -3.16 -5.52 -4.51
C ALA A 143 -2.54 -5.78 -3.12
N LEU A 144 -3.04 -5.17 -2.05
CA LEU A 144 -2.45 -5.37 -0.72
C LEU A 144 -3.04 -6.60 -0.04
N ARG A 145 -2.16 -7.48 0.46
CA ARG A 145 -2.53 -8.69 1.21
C ARG A 145 -1.49 -9.01 2.27
N LEU A 146 -1.79 -9.96 3.14
CA LEU A 146 -0.80 -10.54 4.06
C LEU A 146 -0.12 -11.74 3.41
N ALA A 147 1.17 -11.91 3.69
CA ALA A 147 1.96 -13.08 3.33
C ALA A 147 2.70 -13.62 4.56
N LYS A 148 2.66 -14.94 4.73
CA LYS A 148 3.37 -15.61 5.84
C LYS A 148 4.87 -15.71 5.59
N ARG A 149 5.28 -15.79 4.33
CA ARG A 149 6.68 -15.87 3.91
C ARG A 149 7.07 -14.56 3.21
N ILE A 150 8.25 -14.05 3.56
CA ILE A 150 8.82 -12.86 2.94
C ILE A 150 9.21 -13.20 1.49
N THR A 151 8.80 -12.34 0.58
CA THR A 151 9.16 -12.34 -0.85
C THR A 151 9.55 -10.93 -1.27
N ASP A 152 10.03 -10.75 -2.50
CA ASP A 152 10.35 -9.42 -3.03
C ASP A 152 9.17 -8.45 -2.95
N ASN A 153 7.95 -8.96 -3.06
CA ASN A 153 6.71 -8.19 -3.02
C ASN A 153 6.33 -7.66 -1.62
N CYS A 154 7.12 -7.98 -0.59
CA CYS A 154 6.87 -7.58 0.79
C CYS A 154 7.62 -6.28 1.19
N HIS A 155 8.51 -5.78 0.34
CA HIS A 155 9.41 -4.68 0.68
C HIS A 155 8.87 -3.31 0.26
N TRP A 156 9.01 -2.34 1.15
CA TRP A 156 8.49 -0.99 1.03
C TRP A 156 9.57 0.04 1.32
N LYS A 157 9.56 1.15 0.61
CA LYS A 157 10.31 2.35 0.97
C LYS A 157 9.40 3.22 1.84
N LEU A 158 9.92 3.60 3.00
CA LEU A 158 9.26 4.53 3.91
C LEU A 158 9.67 5.95 3.54
N ILE A 159 8.71 6.86 3.37
CA ILE A 159 8.97 8.27 3.07
C ILE A 159 8.11 9.12 3.99
N LEU A 160 8.73 9.66 5.05
CA LEU A 160 8.08 10.71 5.84
C LEU A 160 7.99 11.99 5.03
N THR A 161 6.77 12.45 4.77
CA THR A 161 6.46 13.74 4.13
C THR A 161 5.89 14.72 5.17
N GLU A 162 5.68 15.98 4.79
CA GLU A 162 5.08 16.99 5.71
C GLU A 162 3.66 16.62 6.13
N ARG A 163 2.98 15.77 5.35
CA ARG A 163 1.61 15.35 5.59
C ARG A 163 1.52 14.02 6.35
N GLY A 164 2.59 13.23 6.40
CA GLY A 164 2.61 11.91 7.02
C GLY A 164 3.53 10.93 6.30
N LEU A 165 3.61 9.70 6.82
CA LEU A 165 4.36 8.61 6.20
C LEU A 165 3.64 8.14 4.93
N VAL A 166 4.41 7.95 3.88
CA VAL A 166 4.01 7.28 2.63
C VAL A 166 4.82 6.00 2.48
N LEU A 167 4.19 4.94 1.97
CA LEU A 167 4.84 3.66 1.68
C LEU A 167 4.82 3.41 0.17
N GLU A 168 6.02 3.29 -0.40
CA GLU A 168 6.23 3.06 -1.83
C GLU A 168 6.70 1.63 -2.09
N ALA A 169 6.13 0.98 -3.10
CA ALA A 169 6.53 -0.34 -3.54
C ALA A 169 7.92 -0.31 -4.19
N LEU A 170 8.83 -1.18 -3.74
CA LEU A 170 10.21 -1.20 -4.23
C LEU A 170 10.47 -2.12 -5.44
N SER A 171 9.52 -3.01 -5.74
CA SER A 171 9.71 -4.13 -6.69
C SER A 171 8.40 -4.53 -7.36
N GLY A 172 8.52 -5.43 -8.34
CA GLY A 172 7.38 -6.06 -9.00
C GLY A 172 6.68 -5.15 -10.02
N LYS A 173 5.51 -5.60 -10.47
CA LYS A 173 4.66 -4.90 -11.45
C LYS A 173 4.30 -3.48 -11.00
N TYR A 174 4.18 -3.28 -9.68
CA TYR A 174 3.73 -2.04 -9.07
C TYR A 174 4.84 -1.22 -8.43
N LYS A 175 6.10 -1.42 -8.84
CA LYS A 175 7.21 -0.58 -8.35
C LYS A 175 6.90 0.91 -8.53
N GLY A 176 7.13 1.70 -7.48
CA GLY A 176 6.83 3.13 -7.45
C GLY A 176 5.38 3.47 -7.08
N TRP A 177 4.50 2.49 -6.88
CA TRP A 177 3.12 2.73 -6.45
C TRP A 177 3.02 2.83 -4.92
N PHE A 178 1.96 3.49 -4.45
CA PHE A 178 1.80 3.87 -3.05
C PHE A 178 0.57 3.24 -2.43
N TRP A 179 0.62 2.96 -1.13
CA TRP A 179 -0.58 2.56 -0.39
C TRP A 179 -1.67 3.63 -0.53
N ASP A 180 -2.92 3.22 -0.67
CA ASP A 180 -4.08 4.10 -0.72
C ASP A 180 -5.25 3.51 0.08
N PHE A 181 -5.57 4.17 1.19
CA PHE A 181 -6.64 3.82 2.11
C PHE A 181 -7.74 4.91 2.09
N GLY A 182 -7.97 5.49 0.91
CA GLY A 182 -8.86 6.63 0.70
C GLY A 182 -10.21 6.31 0.05
N GLY A 183 -10.46 5.07 -0.38
CA GLY A 183 -11.59 4.78 -1.26
C GLY A 183 -12.99 4.80 -0.62
N GLY A 184 -14.00 4.65 -1.47
CA GLY A 184 -15.42 4.84 -1.17
C GLY A 184 -16.20 3.66 -0.57
N ASP A 185 -15.61 2.47 -0.46
CA ASP A 185 -16.32 1.26 -0.02
C ASP A 185 -17.03 1.43 1.35
N PRO A 186 -18.27 0.93 1.49
CA PRO A 186 -18.99 0.97 2.77
C PRO A 186 -18.22 0.31 3.90
N SER A 187 -18.43 0.81 5.13
CA SER A 187 -18.01 0.11 6.34
C SER A 187 -19.08 -0.90 6.77
N HIS A 188 -18.67 -1.88 7.59
CA HIS A 188 -19.55 -2.80 8.29
C HIS A 188 -19.15 -2.93 9.76
N GLN A 189 -20.08 -3.40 10.60
CA GLN A 189 -19.79 -3.69 12.01
C GLN A 189 -19.11 -5.04 12.17
N GLU A 190 -18.04 -5.07 12.95
CA GLU A 190 -17.26 -6.26 13.26
C GLU A 190 -16.58 -6.06 14.62
N SER A 191 -16.72 -7.02 15.54
CA SER A 191 -16.06 -6.99 16.85
C SER A 191 -16.22 -5.67 17.62
N GLY A 192 -17.42 -5.07 17.56
CA GLY A 192 -17.78 -3.83 18.27
C GLY A 192 -17.20 -2.54 17.68
N ARG A 193 -16.74 -2.57 16.43
CA ARG A 193 -16.15 -1.44 15.71
C ARG A 193 -16.58 -1.44 14.23
N GLU A 194 -16.55 -0.27 13.62
CA GLU A 194 -16.69 -0.16 12.16
C GLU A 194 -15.39 -0.56 11.48
N VAL A 195 -15.49 -1.35 10.41
CA VAL A 195 -14.39 -1.83 9.58
C VAL A 195 -14.69 -1.56 8.10
N SER A 196 -13.69 -1.14 7.32
CA SER A 196 -13.77 -0.99 5.86
C SER A 196 -12.60 -1.68 5.19
N ILE A 197 -12.84 -2.44 4.12
CA ILE A 197 -11.81 -3.21 3.39
C ILE A 197 -11.20 -2.35 2.26
N ASN A 198 -11.40 -1.03 2.28
CA ASN A 198 -10.93 -0.16 1.20
C ASN A 198 -9.42 0.08 1.26
N VAL A 199 -8.68 -0.90 0.74
CA VAL A 199 -7.24 -0.94 0.81
C VAL A 199 -6.69 -1.20 -0.59
N LEU A 200 -6.12 -0.16 -1.17
CA LEU A 200 -5.66 -0.12 -2.54
C LEU A 200 -4.16 0.20 -2.60
N LEU A 201 -3.63 0.03 -3.80
CA LEU A 201 -2.35 0.56 -4.23
C LEU A 201 -2.61 1.51 -5.40
N ALA A 202 -2.07 2.73 -5.34
CA ALA A 202 -2.29 3.81 -6.29
C ALA A 202 -1.00 4.14 -7.06
N GLU A 203 -1.12 4.45 -8.35
CA GLU A 203 0.03 4.78 -9.21
C GLU A 203 0.77 6.09 -8.85
N LYS A 204 0.18 6.88 -7.95
CA LYS A 204 0.75 8.12 -7.40
C LYS A 204 0.20 8.38 -6.00
N VAL A 205 0.87 9.25 -5.25
CA VAL A 205 0.43 9.63 -3.90
C VAL A 205 -0.91 10.36 -3.96
N VAL A 206 -1.88 9.90 -3.16
CA VAL A 206 -3.22 10.48 -3.05
C VAL A 206 -3.57 10.75 -1.58
N ALA A 207 -4.74 11.30 -1.30
CA ALA A 207 -5.17 11.60 0.07
C ALA A 207 -5.13 10.38 1.01
N GLY A 208 -5.44 9.18 0.50
CA GLY A 208 -5.37 7.94 1.27
C GLY A 208 -3.97 7.38 1.49
N SER A 209 -2.92 8.01 0.96
CA SER A 209 -1.54 7.51 1.04
C SER A 209 -0.74 7.99 2.24
N TYR A 210 -1.30 8.89 3.06
CA TYR A 210 -0.58 9.53 4.16
C TYR A 210 -1.02 8.97 5.51
N PHE A 211 -0.05 8.47 6.28
CA PHE A 211 -0.29 7.83 7.57
C PHE A 211 0.45 8.52 8.71
N ALA A 212 -0.25 8.70 9.83
CA ALA A 212 0.38 8.95 11.12
C ALA A 212 0.85 7.61 11.69
N VAL A 213 2.11 7.57 12.09
CA VAL A 213 2.71 6.43 12.81
C VAL A 213 2.83 6.80 14.27
N ARG A 214 2.27 5.98 15.16
CA ARG A 214 2.31 6.20 16.61
C ARG A 214 2.66 4.89 17.32
N PRO A 215 3.36 4.91 18.46
CA PRO A 215 3.47 3.74 19.32
C PRO A 215 2.08 3.20 19.64
N ALA A 216 1.90 1.88 19.54
CA ALA A 216 0.70 1.23 20.07
C ALA A 216 0.75 1.30 21.61
N LYS A 217 -0.34 1.74 22.22
CA LYS A 217 -0.51 1.77 23.67
C LYS A 217 -1.21 0.52 24.15
#